data_AF-A0A7Y1TRD7-F1
#
_entry.id   AF-A0A7Y1TRD7-F1
#
_cell.length_a   1.000
_cell.length_b   1.000
_cell.length_c   1.000
_cell.angle_alpha   90.00
_cell.angle_beta   90.00
_cell.angle_gamma   90.00
#
_symmetry.space_group_name_H-M   'P 1'
#
loop_
_entity.id
_entity.type
_entity.pdbx_description
1 polymer ?
#
loop_
_entity_poly.entity_id
_entity_poly.type
_entity_poly.pdbx_seq_one_letter_code
_entity_poly.pdbx_strand_id
1 'polypeptide(L)'
;DVWENCARVISPGGTQSPLLDDEISQTEMMATMLDVRHDMDNPIPVPEGQSMRAMAAAMSRARWRELAGDMVDEMSDAEMMDSIDYTLFPNFHPWGAFNRIVYRFRPNGDDHRSCIMECIFLAPYLPDEERPPPAPVHWLEEHEVFSDAEELGMLGKVFDQDLFNMAKVQLGLETTHKPGITLSNYQEAKVRWLHDKLTEWVEEA
;
A
#
# COMPACT_ATOMS: atom_id res chain seq x y z
N ASP A 1 -9.25 -3.35 -10.05
CA ASP A 1 -9.21 -3.33 -11.53
C ASP A 1 -8.07 -4.18 -12.04
N VAL A 2 -8.26 -4.90 -13.14
CA VAL A 2 -7.23 -5.75 -13.75
C VAL A 2 -7.18 -5.43 -15.24
N TRP A 3 -5.99 -5.12 -15.72
CA TRP A 3 -5.62 -4.97 -17.13
C TRP A 3 -4.60 -6.05 -17.49
N GLU A 4 -4.13 -6.06 -18.74
CA GLU A 4 -3.23 -7.09 -19.25
C GLU A 4 -2.04 -7.35 -18.31
N ASN A 5 -1.12 -6.39 -18.14
CA ASN A 5 0.09 -6.56 -17.33
C ASN A 5 0.07 -5.80 -15.99
N CYS A 6 -1.11 -5.32 -15.58
CA CYS A 6 -1.26 -4.48 -14.41
C CYS A 6 -2.57 -4.77 -13.68
N ALA A 7 -2.53 -4.86 -12.36
CA ALA A 7 -3.70 -4.83 -11.50
C ALA A 7 -3.61 -3.64 -10.53
N ARG A 8 -4.75 -3.05 -10.21
CA ARG A 8 -4.88 -1.96 -9.23
C ARG A 8 -5.89 -2.33 -8.17
N VAL A 9 -5.52 -2.07 -6.91
CA VAL A 9 -6.42 -2.07 -5.77
C VAL A 9 -6.53 -0.64 -5.24
N ILE A 10 -7.72 -0.28 -4.78
CA ILE A 10 -8.01 1.04 -4.20
C ILE A 10 -8.70 0.78 -2.87
N SER A 11 -8.16 1.37 -1.80
CA SER A 11 -8.85 1.50 -0.52
C SER A 11 -9.27 2.97 -0.36
N PRO A 12 -10.55 3.30 -0.58
CA PRO A 12 -11.03 4.68 -0.55
C PRO A 12 -11.16 5.17 0.90
N GLY A 13 -10.14 5.88 1.38
CA GLY A 13 -10.03 6.31 2.78
C GLY A 13 -11.12 7.31 3.17
N GLY A 14 -11.75 7.14 4.34
CA GLY A 14 -12.83 8.06 4.72
C GLY A 14 -14.08 7.90 3.87
N THR A 15 -14.37 6.68 3.41
CA THR A 15 -15.69 6.30 2.91
C THR A 15 -16.36 5.39 3.93
N GLN A 16 -17.67 5.56 4.10
CA GLN A 16 -18.43 4.69 4.99
C GLN A 16 -18.49 3.28 4.40
N SER A 17 -18.29 2.28 5.25
CA SER A 17 -18.49 0.89 4.86
C SER A 17 -19.95 0.67 4.45
N PRO A 18 -20.22 0.03 3.29
CA PRO A 18 -21.59 -0.28 2.85
C PRO A 18 -22.28 -1.34 3.72
N LEU A 19 -21.55 -1.92 4.70
CA LEU A 19 -22.07 -2.89 5.66
C LEU A 19 -22.54 -2.24 6.98
N LEU A 20 -22.41 -0.92 7.11
CA LEU A 20 -22.91 -0.18 8.27
C LEU A 20 -24.31 0.34 7.97
N ASP A 21 -25.24 0.07 8.87
CA ASP A 21 -26.64 0.53 8.77
C ASP A 21 -26.79 2.00 9.18
N ASP A 22 -25.94 2.48 10.09
CA ASP A 22 -25.98 3.84 10.62
C ASP A 22 -25.23 4.83 9.72
N GLU A 23 -25.78 6.03 9.55
CA GLU A 23 -25.08 7.13 8.87
C GLU A 23 -24.02 7.72 9.80
N ILE A 24 -22.75 7.67 9.38
CA ILE A 24 -21.64 8.21 10.16
C ILE A 24 -21.42 9.68 9.77
N SER A 25 -21.38 10.56 10.76
CA SER A 25 -21.19 11.99 10.51
C SER A 25 -19.77 12.27 9.98
N GLN A 26 -19.62 13.36 9.21
CA GLN A 26 -18.32 13.77 8.65
C GLN A 26 -17.26 14.00 9.75
N THR A 27 -17.67 14.51 10.92
CA THR A 27 -16.80 14.71 12.08
C THR A 27 -16.36 13.40 12.72
N GLU A 28 -17.23 12.41 12.83
CA GLU A 28 -16.86 11.07 13.30
C GLU A 28 -15.93 10.38 12.32
N MET A 29 -16.19 10.48 11.02
CA MET A 29 -15.30 9.96 9.98
C MET A 29 -13.90 10.59 10.07
N MET A 30 -13.80 11.91 10.32
CA MET A 30 -12.52 12.60 10.50
C MET A 30 -11.81 12.12 11.76
N ALA A 31 -12.54 11.97 12.87
CA ALA A 31 -11.99 11.47 14.12
C ALA A 31 -11.42 10.05 13.95
N THR A 32 -12.14 9.15 13.27
CA THR A 32 -11.65 7.80 12.96
C THR A 32 -10.41 7.84 12.07
N MET A 33 -10.39 8.70 11.04
CA MET A 33 -9.24 8.82 10.14
C MET A 33 -7.98 9.30 10.87
N LEU A 34 -8.14 10.17 11.86
CA LEU A 34 -7.06 10.71 12.67
C LEU A 34 -6.68 9.81 13.87
N ASP A 35 -7.26 8.61 13.96
CA ASP A 35 -7.10 7.67 15.10
C ASP A 35 -7.38 8.35 16.46
N VAL A 36 -8.39 9.23 16.49
CA VAL A 36 -8.81 9.95 17.70
C VAL A 36 -9.52 8.98 18.62
N ARG A 37 -9.05 8.89 19.86
CA ARG A 37 -9.68 8.07 20.89
C ARG A 37 -11.04 8.64 21.29
N HIS A 38 -11.97 7.76 21.65
CA HIS A 38 -13.34 8.15 22.04
C HIS A 38 -13.38 9.12 23.25
N ASP A 39 -12.37 9.11 24.11
CA ASP A 39 -12.27 9.99 25.27
C ASP A 39 -11.57 11.34 24.98
N MET A 40 -11.26 11.61 23.71
CA MET A 40 -10.61 12.84 23.27
C MET A 40 -11.53 13.66 22.36
N ASP A 41 -11.45 14.98 22.49
CA ASP A 41 -12.09 15.89 21.54
C ASP A 41 -11.45 15.72 20.15
N ASN A 42 -12.28 15.76 19.10
CA ASN A 42 -11.77 15.75 17.73
C ASN A 42 -10.97 17.05 17.49
N PRO A 43 -9.65 16.98 17.23
CA PRO A 43 -8.81 18.16 17.04
C PRO A 43 -9.17 18.94 15.77
N ILE A 44 -9.88 18.31 14.82
CA ILE A 44 -10.21 18.87 13.51
C ILE A 44 -11.69 18.57 13.20
N PRO A 45 -12.64 19.30 13.82
CA PRO A 45 -14.05 19.13 13.51
C PRO A 45 -14.33 19.55 12.07
N VAL A 46 -15.17 18.79 11.37
CA VAL A 46 -15.59 19.12 10.01
C VAL A 46 -16.78 20.08 10.08
N PRO A 47 -16.70 21.29 9.48
CA PRO A 47 -17.80 22.24 9.51
C PRO A 47 -19.07 21.68 8.88
N GLU A 48 -20.24 22.14 9.35
CA GLU A 48 -21.53 21.72 8.79
C GLU A 48 -21.60 21.97 7.28
N GLY A 49 -22.08 20.97 6.53
CA GLY A 49 -22.18 21.01 5.08
C GLY A 49 -20.86 20.81 4.31
N GLN A 50 -19.72 20.63 5.00
CA GLN A 50 -18.47 20.26 4.36
C GLN A 50 -18.25 18.74 4.34
N SER A 51 -17.53 18.29 3.31
CA SER A 51 -17.07 16.90 3.20
C SER A 51 -15.75 16.73 3.94
N MET A 52 -15.69 15.71 4.80
CA MET A 52 -14.47 15.28 5.47
C MET A 52 -13.36 14.98 4.45
N ARG A 53 -13.70 14.25 3.38
CA ARG A 53 -12.74 13.88 2.33
C ARG A 53 -12.15 15.11 1.64
N ALA A 54 -12.99 16.10 1.30
CA ALA A 54 -12.51 17.32 0.65
C ALA A 54 -11.59 18.12 1.59
N MET A 55 -11.94 18.20 2.87
CA MET A 55 -11.12 18.86 3.89
C MET A 55 -9.78 18.16 4.09
N ALA A 56 -9.77 16.84 4.26
CA ALA A 56 -8.56 16.04 4.42
C ALA A 56 -7.68 16.07 3.16
N ALA A 57 -8.28 16.06 1.96
CA ALA A 57 -7.54 16.22 0.70
C ALA A 57 -6.86 17.58 0.61
N ALA A 58 -7.55 18.66 1.00
CA ALA A 58 -6.96 20.00 1.06
C ALA A 58 -5.78 20.08 2.06
N MET A 59 -5.91 19.44 3.23
CA MET A 59 -4.81 19.34 4.19
C MET A 59 -3.62 18.53 3.63
N SER A 60 -3.89 17.42 2.94
CA SER A 60 -2.87 16.60 2.28
C SER A 60 -2.11 17.40 1.21
N ARG A 61 -2.82 18.18 0.38
CA ARG A 61 -2.23 19.11 -0.60
C ARG A 61 -1.36 20.16 0.07
N ALA A 62 -1.83 20.79 1.15
CA ALA A 62 -1.06 21.78 1.88
C ALA A 62 0.25 21.20 2.43
N ARG A 63 0.19 20.00 3.01
CA ARG A 63 1.38 19.27 3.49
C ARG A 63 2.35 18.95 2.35
N TRP A 64 1.85 18.45 1.21
CA TRP A 64 2.70 18.03 0.10
C TRP A 64 3.28 19.18 -0.71
N ARG A 65 2.64 20.36 -0.71
CA ARG A 65 3.10 21.52 -1.49
C ARG A 65 4.53 21.91 -1.16
N GLU A 66 4.95 21.76 0.09
CA GLU A 66 6.34 22.03 0.52
C GLU A 66 7.38 21.18 -0.22
N LEU A 67 7.02 19.96 -0.64
CA LEU A 67 7.92 18.99 -1.28
C LEU A 67 7.63 18.79 -2.78
N ALA A 68 6.42 19.11 -3.22
CA ALA A 68 5.92 18.82 -4.57
C ALA A 68 5.51 20.07 -5.36
N GLY A 69 5.50 21.24 -4.74
CA GLY A 69 5.08 22.49 -5.37
C GLY A 69 3.66 22.43 -5.90
N ASP A 70 3.42 23.05 -7.05
CA ASP A 70 2.09 23.17 -7.65
C ASP A 70 1.57 21.88 -8.29
N MET A 71 2.38 20.81 -8.36
CA MET A 71 1.93 19.49 -8.82
C MET A 71 0.78 18.94 -7.95
N VAL A 72 0.65 19.39 -6.70
CA VAL A 72 -0.48 19.01 -5.84
C VAL A 72 -1.83 19.46 -6.38
N ASP A 73 -1.87 20.50 -7.22
CA ASP A 73 -3.10 21.04 -7.80
C ASP A 73 -3.56 20.28 -9.06
N GLU A 74 -2.68 19.45 -9.62
CA GLU A 74 -3.01 18.55 -10.73
C GLU A 74 -3.67 17.24 -10.26
N MET A 75 -3.61 16.98 -8.95
CA MET A 75 -4.06 15.73 -8.33
C MET A 75 -5.49 15.85 -7.80
N SER A 76 -6.28 14.81 -8.04
CA SER A 76 -7.65 14.66 -7.53
C SER A 76 -7.69 14.47 -6.01
N ASP A 77 -8.88 14.68 -5.41
CA ASP A 77 -9.08 14.37 -3.99
C ASP A 77 -8.84 12.88 -3.69
N ALA A 78 -9.16 11.99 -4.63
CA ALA A 78 -8.88 10.56 -4.48
C ALA A 78 -7.37 10.28 -4.40
N GLU A 79 -6.57 10.91 -5.26
CA GLU A 79 -5.11 10.77 -5.23
C GLU A 79 -4.47 11.34 -3.95
N MET A 80 -5.15 12.28 -3.29
CA MET A 80 -4.70 12.87 -2.03
C MET A 80 -5.09 12.07 -0.79
N MET A 81 -6.03 11.14 -0.93
CA MET A 81 -6.73 10.48 0.19
C MET A 81 -6.64 8.96 0.18
N ASP A 82 -6.70 8.35 -0.99
CA ASP A 82 -6.93 6.92 -1.13
C ASP A 82 -5.59 6.17 -1.20
N SER A 83 -5.58 4.94 -0.70
CA SER A 83 -4.47 4.02 -0.93
C SER A 83 -4.68 3.34 -2.28
N ILE A 84 -3.80 3.64 -3.23
CA ILE A 84 -3.87 3.12 -4.60
C ILE A 84 -2.62 2.29 -4.84
N ASP A 85 -2.71 0.97 -4.67
CA ASP A 85 -1.60 0.07 -4.95
C ASP A 85 -1.73 -0.55 -6.34
N TYR A 86 -0.65 -0.50 -7.10
CA TYR A 86 -0.53 -1.18 -8.37
C TYR A 86 0.30 -2.45 -8.21
N THR A 87 0.03 -3.43 -9.07
CA THR A 87 0.86 -4.61 -9.26
C THR A 87 1.12 -4.74 -10.75
N LEU A 88 2.36 -4.47 -11.15
CA LEU A 88 2.86 -4.61 -12.50
C LEU A 88 3.60 -5.94 -12.58
N PHE A 89 3.07 -6.83 -13.41
CA PHE A 89 3.70 -8.12 -13.66
C PHE A 89 5.10 -7.90 -14.27
N PRO A 90 6.14 -8.66 -13.83
CA PRO A 90 6.05 -9.81 -12.94
C PRO A 90 6.11 -9.51 -11.44
N ASN A 91 6.66 -8.37 -11.02
CA ASN A 91 7.04 -8.22 -9.62
C ASN A 91 7.26 -6.78 -9.10
N PHE A 92 6.64 -5.78 -9.73
CA PHE A 92 6.81 -4.39 -9.36
C PHE A 92 5.51 -3.79 -8.83
N HIS A 93 5.53 -3.20 -7.63
CA HIS A 93 4.32 -2.79 -6.92
C HIS A 93 4.42 -1.35 -6.42
N PRO A 94 4.27 -0.34 -7.30
CA PRO A 94 4.28 1.05 -6.91
C PRO A 94 2.93 1.46 -6.31
N TRP A 95 2.97 2.33 -5.31
CA TRP A 95 1.79 3.04 -4.85
C TRP A 95 1.61 4.33 -5.65
N GLY A 96 0.36 4.70 -5.89
CA GLY A 96 -0.02 5.86 -6.69
C GLY A 96 0.04 7.17 -5.91
N ALA A 97 0.02 8.27 -6.68
CA ALA A 97 0.04 9.64 -6.18
C ALA A 97 1.27 9.90 -5.30
N PHE A 98 1.09 10.56 -4.15
CA PHE A 98 2.16 10.85 -3.20
C PHE A 98 2.39 9.76 -2.15
N ASN A 99 1.79 8.58 -2.30
CA ASN A 99 2.18 7.41 -1.50
C ASN A 99 3.55 6.95 -1.99
N ARG A 100 4.57 7.16 -1.14
CA ARG A 100 5.98 7.03 -1.52
C ARG A 100 6.47 5.60 -1.71
N ILE A 101 5.65 4.61 -1.40
CA ILE A 101 6.10 3.22 -1.23
C ILE A 101 6.10 2.50 -2.57
N VAL A 102 7.18 1.80 -2.86
CA VAL A 102 7.28 0.88 -3.99
C VAL A 102 7.90 -0.42 -3.51
N TYR A 103 7.24 -1.55 -3.81
CA TYR A 103 7.79 -2.86 -3.54
C TYR A 103 8.32 -3.52 -4.81
N ARG A 104 9.38 -4.30 -4.68
CA ARG A 104 9.82 -5.23 -5.73
C ARG A 104 10.21 -6.57 -5.11
N PHE A 105 9.62 -7.66 -5.61
CA PHE A 105 9.86 -9.01 -5.11
C PHE A 105 10.61 -9.83 -6.15
N ARG A 106 11.87 -10.20 -5.88
CA ARG A 106 12.72 -10.89 -6.85
C ARG A 106 12.95 -12.33 -6.40
N PRO A 107 13.00 -13.30 -7.33
CA PRO A 107 13.52 -14.62 -7.02
C PRO A 107 14.92 -14.51 -6.41
N ASN A 108 15.21 -15.34 -5.40
CA ASN A 108 16.55 -15.47 -4.85
C ASN A 108 17.28 -16.65 -5.51
N GLY A 109 17.68 -16.44 -6.77
CA GLY A 109 18.13 -17.53 -7.63
C GLY A 109 16.99 -18.52 -7.92
N ASP A 110 17.30 -19.81 -7.90
CA ASP A 110 16.33 -20.90 -8.13
C ASP A 110 15.71 -21.45 -6.83
N ASP A 111 15.96 -20.81 -5.69
CA ASP A 111 15.37 -21.22 -4.42
C ASP A 111 13.91 -20.75 -4.32
N HIS A 112 12.97 -21.68 -4.49
CA HIS A 112 11.54 -21.42 -4.39
C HIS A 112 11.06 -21.10 -2.95
N ARG A 113 11.93 -21.21 -1.94
CA ARG A 113 11.60 -20.91 -0.54
C ARG A 113 12.03 -19.51 -0.11
N SER A 114 12.77 -18.79 -0.94
CA SER A 114 13.24 -17.45 -0.61
C SER A 114 13.04 -16.44 -1.75
N CYS A 115 12.92 -15.17 -1.38
CA CYS A 115 12.83 -14.06 -2.32
C CYS A 115 13.54 -12.84 -1.74
N ILE A 116 13.96 -11.93 -2.61
CA ILE A 116 14.48 -10.63 -2.21
C ILE A 116 13.31 -9.64 -2.26
N MET A 117 12.89 -9.15 -1.10
CA MET A 117 11.92 -8.07 -0.97
C MET A 117 12.66 -6.73 -0.88
N GLU A 118 12.47 -5.87 -1.86
CA GLU A 118 12.97 -4.50 -1.83
C GLU A 118 11.83 -3.55 -1.42
N CYS A 119 12.07 -2.71 -0.41
CA CYS A 119 11.21 -1.58 -0.06
C CYS A 119 11.89 -0.28 -0.52
N ILE A 120 11.29 0.41 -1.48
CA ILE A 120 11.83 1.61 -2.10
C ILE A 120 10.92 2.77 -1.75
N PHE A 121 11.49 3.86 -1.21
CA PHE A 121 10.77 5.12 -1.04
C PHE A 121 11.12 6.08 -2.16
N LEU A 122 10.12 6.51 -2.92
CA LEU A 122 10.22 7.55 -3.92
C LEU A 122 9.49 8.80 -3.44
N ALA A 123 10.11 9.96 -3.55
CA ALA A 123 9.50 11.24 -3.22
C ALA A 123 9.71 12.22 -4.38
N PRO A 124 8.80 13.18 -4.58
CA PRO A 124 9.05 14.30 -5.47
C PRO A 124 10.19 15.17 -4.92
N TYR A 125 10.73 16.00 -5.79
CA TYR A 125 11.62 17.12 -5.48
C TYR A 125 11.11 18.34 -6.24
N LEU A 126 11.38 19.53 -5.74
CA LEU A 126 10.92 20.76 -6.38
C LEU A 126 11.62 20.95 -7.73
N PRO A 127 10.94 21.50 -8.77
CA PRO A 127 11.51 21.64 -10.10
C PRO A 127 12.84 22.40 -10.16
N ASP A 128 13.02 23.36 -9.26
CA ASP A 128 14.22 24.21 -9.18
C ASP A 128 15.30 23.67 -8.22
N GLU A 129 15.06 22.50 -7.60
CA GLU A 129 16.03 21.84 -6.72
C GLU A 129 16.81 20.76 -7.47
N GLU A 130 18.08 20.56 -7.09
CA GLU A 130 18.89 19.47 -7.62
C GLU A 130 18.34 18.13 -7.14
N ARG A 131 18.10 17.21 -8.08
CA ARG A 131 17.63 15.85 -7.75
C ARG A 131 18.62 15.19 -6.78
N PRO A 132 18.18 14.71 -5.60
CA PRO A 132 19.08 14.07 -4.66
C PRO A 132 19.66 12.77 -5.24
N PRO A 133 20.90 12.40 -4.86
CA PRO A 133 21.47 11.11 -5.22
C PRO A 133 20.62 9.96 -4.64
N PRO A 134 20.66 8.76 -5.24
CA PRO A 134 19.98 7.60 -4.68
C PRO A 134 20.51 7.29 -3.28
N ALA A 135 19.59 6.92 -2.38
CA ALA A 135 19.97 6.45 -1.05
C ALA A 135 20.79 5.16 -1.14
N PRO A 136 21.76 4.93 -0.22
CA PRO A 136 22.44 3.65 -0.13
C PRO A 136 21.43 2.54 0.19
N VAL A 137 21.68 1.35 -0.33
CA VAL A 137 20.86 0.18 -0.02
C VAL A 137 21.28 -0.37 1.35
N HIS A 138 20.33 -0.45 2.27
CA HIS A 138 20.45 -1.22 3.50
C HIS A 138 19.93 -2.63 3.24
N TRP A 139 20.81 -3.62 3.40
CA TRP A 139 20.45 -5.04 3.27
C TRP A 139 20.21 -5.61 4.65
N LEU A 140 19.04 -6.20 4.85
CA LEU A 140 18.71 -6.98 6.04
C LEU A 140 19.03 -8.45 5.77
N GLU A 141 19.63 -9.12 6.76
CA GLU A 141 19.82 -10.57 6.78
C GLU A 141 18.56 -11.29 7.30
N GLU A 142 18.46 -12.60 7.08
CA GLU A 142 17.27 -13.41 7.43
C GLU A 142 16.88 -13.37 8.91
N HIS A 143 17.83 -13.08 9.79
CA HIS A 143 17.62 -13.03 11.24
C HIS A 143 17.25 -11.63 11.76
N GLU A 144 17.36 -10.61 10.91
CA GLU A 144 17.00 -9.23 11.21
C GLU A 144 15.53 -8.99 10.86
N VAL A 145 14.90 -8.05 11.56
CA VAL A 145 13.49 -7.69 11.31
C VAL A 145 13.40 -6.32 10.64
N PHE A 146 12.32 -6.07 9.89
CA PHE A 146 12.16 -4.81 9.19
C PHE A 146 12.00 -3.64 10.16
N SER A 147 11.57 -3.87 11.42
CA SER A 147 11.60 -2.83 12.45
C SER A 147 13.00 -2.37 12.87
N ASP A 148 14.06 -3.14 12.57
CA ASP A 148 15.45 -2.73 12.87
C ASP A 148 15.97 -1.71 11.85
N ALA A 149 15.36 -1.65 10.65
CA ALA A 149 15.64 -0.63 9.64
C ALA A 149 14.91 0.68 9.96
N GLU A 150 15.59 1.58 10.68
CA GLU A 150 15.05 2.87 11.14
C GLU A 150 14.42 3.70 10.00
N GLU A 151 14.96 3.61 8.78
CA GLU A 151 14.47 4.32 7.60
C GLU A 151 13.04 3.95 7.20
N LEU A 152 12.54 2.78 7.61
CA LEU A 152 11.17 2.32 7.36
C LEU A 152 10.16 2.89 8.35
N GLY A 153 10.63 3.42 9.49
CA GLY A 153 9.78 3.97 10.55
C GLY A 153 8.66 2.99 10.96
N MET A 154 7.42 3.46 10.97
CA MET A 154 6.28 2.65 11.38
C MET A 154 5.95 1.49 10.42
N LEU A 155 6.39 1.57 9.15
CA LEU A 155 6.15 0.51 8.17
C LEU A 155 6.91 -0.77 8.50
N GLY A 156 8.07 -0.68 9.17
CA GLY A 156 8.84 -1.86 9.58
C GLY A 156 7.98 -2.84 10.38
N LYS A 157 7.19 -2.33 11.32
CA LYS A 157 6.26 -3.13 12.15
C LYS A 157 5.14 -3.79 11.34
N VAL A 158 4.73 -3.19 10.22
CA VAL A 158 3.71 -3.77 9.34
C VAL A 158 4.32 -4.92 8.54
N PHE A 159 5.53 -4.72 7.99
CA PHE A 159 6.25 -5.76 7.27
C PHE A 159 6.58 -6.97 8.14
N ASP A 160 6.95 -6.75 9.40
CA ASP A 160 7.18 -7.86 10.34
C ASP A 160 5.92 -8.72 10.54
N GLN A 161 4.73 -8.10 10.55
CA GLN A 161 3.46 -8.83 10.63
C GLN A 161 3.19 -9.64 9.36
N ASP A 162 3.45 -9.06 8.19
CA ASP A 162 3.26 -9.74 6.90
C ASP A 162 4.21 -10.93 6.77
N LEU A 163 5.50 -10.74 7.03
CA LEU A 163 6.53 -11.77 6.90
C LEU A 163 6.34 -12.93 7.88
N PHE A 164 5.89 -12.63 9.10
CA PHE A 164 5.53 -13.65 10.08
C PHE A 164 4.43 -14.60 9.58
N ASN A 165 3.53 -14.10 8.72
CA ASN A 165 2.48 -14.91 8.11
C ASN A 165 2.98 -15.64 6.86
N MET A 166 3.78 -15.00 6.00
CA MET A 166 4.24 -15.58 4.73
C MET A 166 5.02 -16.88 4.90
N ALA A 167 5.94 -16.95 5.87
CA ALA A 167 6.71 -18.17 6.13
C ALA A 167 5.82 -19.36 6.51
N LYS A 168 4.72 -19.10 7.22
CA LYS A 168 3.74 -20.12 7.60
C LYS A 168 2.87 -20.56 6.44
N VAL A 169 2.52 -19.63 5.54
CA VAL A 169 1.84 -19.96 4.29
C VAL A 169 2.69 -20.92 3.47
N GLN A 170 3.99 -20.62 3.28
CA GLN A 170 4.90 -21.50 2.55
C GLN A 170 4.97 -22.90 3.17
N LEU A 171 5.13 -23.00 4.49
CA LEU A 171 5.12 -24.30 5.19
C LEU A 171 3.80 -25.06 5.00
N GLY A 172 2.67 -24.36 5.02
CA GLY A 172 1.36 -24.94 4.76
C GLY A 172 1.20 -25.45 3.32
N LEU A 173 1.73 -24.72 2.34
CA LEU A 173 1.72 -25.12 0.94
C LEU A 173 2.59 -26.36 0.66
N GLU A 174 3.70 -26.52 1.37
CA GLU A 174 4.56 -27.71 1.21
C GLU A 174 3.99 -28.97 1.86
N THR A 175 3.10 -28.80 2.85
CA THR A 175 2.51 -29.90 3.63
C THR A 175 1.06 -30.20 3.24
N THR A 176 0.47 -29.41 2.34
CA THR A 176 -0.91 -29.59 1.91
C THR A 176 -1.11 -30.89 1.13
N HIS A 177 -2.20 -31.61 1.41
CA HIS A 177 -2.64 -32.75 0.59
C HIS A 177 -3.58 -32.33 -0.55
N LYS A 178 -3.99 -31.07 -0.57
CA LYS A 178 -4.87 -30.53 -1.60
C LYS A 178 -4.03 -30.20 -2.84
N PRO A 179 -4.49 -30.53 -4.06
CA PRO A 179 -3.72 -30.27 -5.29
C PRO A 179 -3.50 -28.78 -5.61
N GLY A 180 -4.02 -27.86 -4.80
CA GLY A 180 -3.87 -26.41 -4.98
C GLY A 180 -4.60 -25.61 -3.89
N ILE A 181 -4.62 -24.28 -4.04
CA ILE A 181 -5.25 -23.36 -3.10
C ILE A 181 -6.71 -23.05 -3.46
N THR A 182 -7.51 -22.62 -2.49
CA THR A 182 -8.84 -22.05 -2.75
C THR A 182 -8.72 -20.56 -2.55
N LEU A 183 -9.14 -19.78 -3.54
CA LEU A 183 -9.13 -18.33 -3.50
C LEU A 183 -10.56 -17.80 -3.57
N SER A 184 -10.82 -16.71 -2.87
CA SER A 184 -12.04 -15.94 -2.88
C SER A 184 -12.31 -15.34 -4.26
N ASN A 185 -13.58 -15.29 -4.61
CA ASN A 185 -14.02 -14.72 -5.88
C ASN A 185 -13.71 -13.22 -5.97
N TYR A 186 -13.91 -12.45 -4.90
CA TYR A 186 -13.76 -11.00 -4.95
C TYR A 186 -12.42 -10.53 -4.36
N GLN A 187 -12.15 -10.88 -3.10
CA GLN A 187 -11.02 -10.33 -2.33
C GLN A 187 -9.66 -10.78 -2.88
N GLU A 188 -9.59 -11.95 -3.51
CA GLU A 188 -8.33 -12.54 -4.01
C GLU A 188 -8.24 -12.54 -5.53
N ALA A 189 -9.02 -11.68 -6.21
CA ALA A 189 -8.98 -11.55 -7.66
C ALA A 189 -7.58 -11.18 -8.19
N LYS A 190 -6.84 -10.32 -7.47
CA LYS A 190 -5.46 -9.92 -7.81
C LYS A 190 -4.49 -11.11 -7.75
N VAL A 191 -4.62 -11.97 -6.73
CA VAL A 191 -3.80 -13.18 -6.57
C VAL A 191 -4.09 -14.17 -7.70
N ARG A 192 -5.38 -14.38 -8.02
CA ARG A 192 -5.78 -15.23 -9.16
C ARG A 192 -5.20 -14.73 -10.48
N TRP A 193 -5.30 -13.43 -10.76
CA TRP A 193 -4.73 -12.83 -11.97
C TRP A 193 -3.21 -12.99 -12.03
N LEU A 194 -2.50 -12.82 -10.91
CA LEU A 194 -1.04 -13.00 -10.89
C LEU A 194 -0.66 -14.44 -11.25
N HIS A 195 -1.36 -15.44 -10.72
CA HIS A 195 -1.14 -16.85 -11.07
C HIS A 195 -1.47 -17.16 -12.53
N ASP A 196 -2.56 -16.60 -13.06
CA ASP A 196 -2.93 -16.73 -14.48
C ASP A 196 -1.81 -16.18 -15.39
N LYS A 197 -1.27 -15.00 -15.06
CA LYS A 197 -0.11 -14.43 -15.76
C LYS A 197 1.15 -15.25 -15.62
N LEU A 198 1.43 -15.81 -14.46
CA LEU A 198 2.56 -16.72 -14.31
C LEU A 198 2.40 -17.93 -15.25
N THR A 199 1.25 -18.59 -15.25
CA THR A 199 0.97 -19.76 -16.10
C THR A 199 1.12 -19.45 -17.60
N GLU A 200 0.69 -18.27 -18.07
CA GLU A 200 0.91 -17.85 -19.47
C GLU A 200 2.40 -17.87 -19.87
N TRP A 201 3.30 -17.51 -18.95
CA TRP A 201 4.73 -17.35 -19.23
C TRP A 201 5.57 -18.58 -18.92
N VAL A 202 5.17 -19.40 -17.94
CA VAL A 202 5.95 -20.57 -17.48
C VAL A 202 5.37 -21.91 -17.92
N GLU A 203 4.22 -21.91 -18.61
CA GLU A 203 3.42 -23.10 -18.96
C GLU A 203 2.92 -23.86 -17.71
N GLU A 204 1.91 -24.73 -17.87
CA GLU A 204 1.48 -25.61 -16.78
C GLU A 204 2.54 -26.71 -16.56
N ALA A 205 2.92 -26.93 -15.30
CA ALA A 205 3.87 -27.97 -14.89
C ALA A 205 3.25 -29.37 -14.88
#